data_AF-A0A9P7F4D3-F1
#
_entry.id   AF-A0A9P7F4D3-F1
#
_cell.length_a   1.000
_cell.length_b   1.000
_cell.length_c   1.000
_cell.angle_alpha   90.00
_cell.angle_beta   90.00
_cell.angle_gamma   90.00
#
_symmetry.space_group_name_H-M   'P 1'
#
loop_
_entity.id
_entity.type
_entity.pdbx_description
1 polymer ?
#
loop_
_entity_poly.entity_id
_entity_poly.type
_entity_poly.pdbx_seq_one_letter_code
_entity_poly.pdbx_strand_id
1 'polypeptide(L)'
;MTFVLNGPSYWPYISSDIFLSYWIVATGVVVVYDWVLTLGQEIELIWRQRWSLMTVLYLIIRYIGIPFSVVSLLRFAPWVSLTDAVSTIMFYTTSATNVVVAAMLGIVMIARLHAMYQGSRAMLIFLVIMFLAINIPCGVIAAIELNDTVLEELILSGTYKCYYVYEVDEQLLFPMVWMLNTVWEVLALCLSVWVAVKHFRDLRRLGPSTGLTIGDCFRVLIQSHILYFAR
;
A
#
# COMPACT_ATOMS: atom_id res chain seq x y z
N MET A 1 10.36 26.47 18.06
CA MET A 1 11.72 27.05 18.16
C MET A 1 12.57 26.26 17.19
N THR A 2 13.28 26.88 16.24
CA THR A 2 14.05 26.11 15.25
C THR A 2 15.30 25.51 15.89
N PHE A 3 15.34 24.19 16.02
CA PHE A 3 16.53 23.51 16.52
C PHE A 3 17.51 23.27 15.35
N VAL A 4 18.80 23.47 15.58
CA VAL A 4 19.85 23.18 14.58
C VAL A 4 20.66 21.99 15.07
N LEU A 5 20.52 20.83 14.42
CA LEU A 5 21.19 19.60 14.83
C LEU A 5 22.23 19.17 13.78
N ASN A 6 23.49 19.53 14.02
CA ASN A 6 24.63 19.23 13.12
C ASN A 6 25.70 18.34 13.79
N GLY A 7 25.37 17.70 14.91
CA GLY A 7 26.32 16.85 15.65
C GLY A 7 26.64 15.53 14.94
N PRO A 8 27.85 14.96 15.15
CA PRO A 8 28.25 13.67 14.57
C PRO A 8 27.35 12.49 14.99
N SER A 9 26.64 12.60 16.12
CA SER A 9 25.63 11.63 16.57
C SER A 9 24.43 11.50 15.63
N TYR A 10 24.15 12.52 14.82
CA TYR A 10 23.00 12.55 13.90
C TYR A 10 23.32 12.07 12.49
N TRP A 11 24.59 11.79 12.18
CA TRP A 11 25.03 11.32 10.86
C TRP A 11 24.31 10.06 10.36
N PRO A 12 24.04 9.03 11.19
CA PRO A 12 23.29 7.85 10.76
C PRO A 12 21.85 8.18 10.32
N TYR A 13 21.20 9.12 11.00
CA TYR A 13 19.85 9.57 10.68
C TYR A 13 19.85 10.40 9.38
N ILE A 14 20.81 11.30 9.23
CA ILE A 14 21.02 12.08 7.99
C ILE A 14 21.24 11.15 6.80
N SER A 15 22.11 10.15 6.94
CA SER A 15 22.40 9.18 5.87
C SER A 15 21.15 8.36 5.50
N SER A 16 20.38 7.90 6.50
CA SER A 16 19.15 7.14 6.27
C SER A 16 18.10 7.98 5.54
N ASP A 17 17.98 9.25 5.91
CA ASP A 17 17.01 10.15 5.32
C ASP A 17 17.37 10.53 3.86
N ILE A 18 18.66 10.76 3.58
CA ILE A 18 19.14 10.96 2.20
C ILE A 18 18.84 9.72 1.34
N PHE A 19 19.11 8.53 1.87
CA PHE A 19 18.81 7.28 1.19
C PHE A 19 17.31 7.17 0.86
N LEU A 20 16.43 7.38 1.86
CA LEU A 20 14.98 7.35 1.66
C LEU A 20 14.52 8.37 0.62
N SER A 21 15.09 9.58 0.61
CA SER A 21 14.78 10.61 -0.37
C SER A 21 15.05 10.16 -1.80
N TYR A 22 16.20 9.52 -2.07
CA TYR A 22 16.50 8.95 -3.39
C TYR A 22 15.53 7.83 -3.78
N TRP A 23 15.19 6.95 -2.84
CA TRP A 23 14.23 5.87 -3.07
C TRP A 23 12.84 6.40 -3.43
N ILE A 24 12.37 7.42 -2.72
CA ILE A 24 11.06 8.02 -2.94
C ILE A 24 10.99 8.72 -4.30
N VAL A 25 12.08 9.39 -4.71
CA VAL A 25 12.18 9.95 -6.07
C VAL A 25 12.14 8.84 -7.12
N ALA A 26 12.90 7.76 -6.94
CA ALA A 26 12.90 6.64 -7.87
C ALA A 26 11.52 5.96 -7.98
N THR A 27 10.85 5.71 -6.86
CA THR A 27 9.50 5.12 -6.86
C THR A 27 8.47 6.07 -7.46
N GLY A 28 8.58 7.38 -7.20
CA GLY A 28 7.74 8.39 -7.83
C GLY A 28 7.83 8.37 -9.36
N VAL A 29 9.05 8.28 -9.91
CA VAL A 29 9.26 8.16 -11.37
C VAL A 29 8.63 6.88 -11.91
N VAL A 30 8.80 5.75 -11.22
CA VAL A 30 8.19 4.47 -11.63
C VAL A 30 6.67 4.55 -11.63
N VAL A 31 6.05 5.17 -10.61
CA VAL A 31 4.60 5.35 -10.53
C VAL A 31 4.08 6.21 -11.68
N VAL A 32 4.74 7.34 -11.97
CA VAL A 32 4.36 8.20 -13.10
C VAL A 32 4.53 7.47 -14.42
N TYR A 33 5.62 6.72 -14.59
CA TYR A 33 5.88 5.95 -15.79
C TYR A 33 4.81 4.87 -16.03
N ASP A 34 4.48 4.08 -15.00
CA ASP A 34 3.43 3.06 -15.07
C ASP A 34 2.07 3.70 -15.38
N TRP A 35 1.78 4.85 -14.78
CA TRP A 35 0.55 5.58 -15.03
C TRP A 35 0.41 6.02 -16.49
N VAL A 36 1.45 6.62 -17.07
CA VAL A 36 1.46 7.06 -18.48
C VAL A 36 1.24 5.89 -19.43
N LEU A 37 1.88 4.75 -19.17
CA LEU A 37 1.75 3.56 -20.02
C LEU A 37 0.34 2.95 -19.96
N THR A 38 -0.25 2.89 -18.78
CA THR A 38 -1.51 2.19 -18.57
C THR A 38 -2.73 3.07 -18.90
N LEU A 39 -2.60 4.40 -18.86
CA LEU A 39 -3.68 5.35 -19.20
C LEU A 39 -4.38 5.07 -20.54
N GLY A 40 -3.61 4.77 -21.59
CA GLY A 40 -4.17 4.50 -22.92
C GLY A 40 -5.07 3.27 -22.91
N GLN A 41 -4.64 2.22 -22.21
CA GLN A 41 -5.41 0.99 -22.04
C GLN A 41 -6.64 1.21 -21.16
N GLU A 42 -6.53 2.03 -20.11
CA GLU A 42 -7.65 2.32 -19.20
C GLU A 42 -8.80 3.06 -19.89
N ILE A 43 -8.49 4.05 -20.72
CA ILE A 43 -9.52 4.80 -21.45
C ILE A 43 -10.30 3.87 -22.39
N GLU A 44 -9.60 2.92 -23.03
CA GLU A 44 -10.25 2.00 -23.94
C GLU A 44 -11.00 0.86 -23.25
N LEU A 45 -10.45 0.30 -22.16
CA LEU A 45 -10.98 -0.90 -21.50
C LEU A 45 -11.89 -0.60 -20.31
N ILE A 46 -11.60 0.45 -19.55
CA ILE A 46 -12.33 0.77 -18.32
C ILE A 46 -13.44 1.78 -18.61
N TRP A 47 -13.12 2.87 -19.30
CA TRP A 47 -14.09 3.95 -19.52
C TRP A 47 -15.17 3.61 -20.54
N ARG A 48 -14.89 2.72 -21.50
CA ARG A 48 -15.87 2.24 -22.50
C ARG A 48 -16.68 1.02 -22.05
N GLN A 49 -16.31 0.37 -20.95
CA GLN A 49 -16.95 -0.85 -20.47
C GLN A 49 -17.94 -0.58 -19.32
N ARG A 50 -18.73 -1.59 -18.96
CA ARG A 50 -19.67 -1.50 -17.83
C ARG A 50 -18.90 -1.45 -16.52
N TRP A 51 -19.32 -0.54 -15.64
CA TRP A 51 -18.66 -0.29 -14.36
C TRP A 51 -19.02 -1.41 -13.37
N SER A 52 -18.04 -2.26 -13.04
CA SER A 52 -18.15 -3.21 -11.93
C SER A 52 -17.63 -2.59 -10.62
N LEU A 53 -18.07 -3.10 -9.46
CA LEU A 53 -17.57 -2.65 -8.15
C LEU A 53 -16.04 -2.68 -8.05
N MET A 54 -15.41 -3.62 -8.74
CA MET A 54 -13.96 -3.77 -8.73
C MET A 54 -13.23 -2.81 -9.65
N THR A 55 -13.89 -2.43 -10.74
CA THR A 55 -13.43 -1.33 -11.57
C THR A 55 -13.42 -0.02 -10.76
N VAL A 56 -14.45 0.21 -9.95
CA VAL A 56 -14.53 1.37 -9.05
C VAL A 56 -13.43 1.32 -7.98
N LEU A 57 -13.26 0.18 -7.30
CA LEU A 57 -12.20 -0.01 -6.29
C LEU A 57 -10.80 0.25 -6.90
N TYR A 58 -10.55 -0.26 -8.11
CA TYR A 58 -9.30 -0.04 -8.81
C TYR A 58 -9.05 1.44 -9.14
N LEU A 59 -10.05 2.13 -9.69
CA LEU A 59 -9.95 3.56 -10.01
C LEU A 59 -9.70 4.39 -8.73
N ILE A 60 -10.41 4.08 -7.64
CA ILE A 60 -10.21 4.76 -6.35
C ILE A 60 -8.77 4.61 -5.88
N ILE A 61 -8.24 3.39 -5.83
CA ILE A 61 -6.85 3.13 -5.41
C ILE A 61 -5.87 3.89 -6.31
N ARG A 62 -6.08 3.85 -7.62
CA ARG A 62 -5.20 4.48 -8.60
C ARG A 62 -5.19 6.00 -8.47
N TYR A 63 -6.35 6.64 -8.42
CA TYR A 63 -6.45 8.11 -8.36
C TYR A 63 -6.15 8.68 -6.98
N ILE A 64 -6.23 7.89 -5.90
CA ILE A 64 -5.71 8.28 -4.58
C ILE A 64 -4.18 8.09 -4.51
N GLY A 65 -3.64 7.04 -5.15
CA GLY A 65 -2.21 6.74 -5.13
C GLY A 65 -1.33 7.80 -5.80
N ILE A 66 -1.82 8.45 -6.86
CA ILE A 66 -1.09 9.51 -7.58
C ILE A 66 -0.84 10.74 -6.69
N PRO A 67 -1.87 11.42 -6.12
CA PRO A 67 -1.64 12.55 -5.23
C PRO A 67 -0.86 12.13 -3.97
N PHE A 68 -1.07 10.91 -3.45
CA PHE A 68 -0.26 10.37 -2.36
C PHE A 68 1.24 10.31 -2.69
N SER A 69 1.58 9.86 -3.89
CA SER A 69 2.97 9.79 -4.37
C SER A 69 3.58 11.18 -4.50
N VAL A 70 2.82 12.14 -5.02
CA VAL A 70 3.25 13.56 -5.14
C VAL A 70 3.47 14.20 -3.77
N VAL A 71 2.54 14.02 -2.84
CA VAL A 71 2.67 14.52 -1.46
C VAL A 71 3.88 13.91 -0.76
N SER A 72 4.11 12.61 -0.98
CA SER A 72 5.28 11.91 -0.45
C SER A 72 6.58 12.48 -1.04
N LEU A 73 6.66 12.72 -2.34
CA LEU A 73 7.81 13.38 -2.96
C LEU A 73 8.08 14.77 -2.38
N LEU A 74 7.03 15.57 -2.19
CA LEU A 74 7.15 16.92 -1.63
C LEU A 74 7.64 16.91 -0.18
N ARG A 75 7.21 15.93 0.63
CA ARG A 75 7.63 15.81 2.03
C ARG A 75 9.12 15.50 2.18
N PHE A 76 9.67 14.69 1.29
CA PHE A 76 11.08 14.27 1.34
C PHE A 76 12.00 15.16 0.48
N ALA A 77 11.46 16.16 -0.22
CA ALA A 77 12.24 17.09 -1.00
C ALA A 77 12.95 18.10 -0.07
N PRO A 78 14.29 18.13 0.01
CA PRO A 78 15.03 19.00 0.92
C PRO A 78 14.99 20.49 0.56
N TRP A 79 14.33 20.85 -0.55
CA TRP A 79 14.36 22.19 -1.16
C TRP A 79 13.11 23.03 -0.88
N VAL A 80 12.02 22.41 -0.39
CA VAL A 80 10.76 23.11 -0.14
C VAL A 80 10.68 23.39 1.35
N SER A 81 10.78 24.66 1.74
CA SER A 81 10.45 25.10 3.09
C SER A 81 8.93 25.06 3.25
N LEU A 82 8.39 23.93 3.73
CA LEU A 82 6.99 23.86 4.14
C LEU A 82 6.85 24.55 5.49
N THR A 83 5.90 25.50 5.60
CA THR A 83 5.45 26.03 6.88
C THR A 83 4.95 24.90 7.78
N ASP A 84 5.18 24.98 9.10
CA ASP A 84 4.64 24.05 10.10
C ASP A 84 3.21 23.58 9.80
N ALA A 85 2.28 24.51 9.56
CA ALA A 85 0.87 24.17 9.29
C ALA A 85 0.68 23.27 8.04
N VAL A 86 1.45 23.50 6.97
CA VAL A 86 1.34 22.71 5.73
C VAL A 86 1.94 21.32 5.95
N SER A 87 3.04 21.23 6.68
CA SER A 87 3.68 19.96 7.04
C SER A 87 2.75 19.10 7.91
N THR A 88 2.05 19.68 8.89
CA THR A 88 1.07 18.95 9.71
C THR A 88 -0.09 18.43 8.86
N ILE A 89 -0.66 19.27 7.97
CA ILE A 89 -1.74 18.87 7.07
C ILE A 89 -1.29 17.74 6.14
N MET A 90 -0.10 17.86 5.54
CA MET A 90 0.46 16.83 4.67
C MET A 90 0.66 15.51 5.41
N PHE A 91 1.12 15.55 6.66
CA PHE A 91 1.26 14.36 7.50
C PHE A 91 -0.07 13.66 7.74
N TYR A 92 -1.06 14.40 8.26
CA TYR A 92 -2.38 13.85 8.52
C TYR A 92 -3.02 13.28 7.25
N THR A 93 -2.89 14.00 6.14
CA THR A 93 -3.39 13.55 4.85
C THR A 93 -2.68 12.26 4.40
N THR A 94 -1.36 12.18 4.56
CA THR A 94 -0.56 11.00 4.18
C THR A 94 -0.90 9.79 5.04
N SER A 95 -0.97 9.95 6.36
CA SER A 95 -1.29 8.87 7.30
C SER A 95 -2.71 8.34 7.08
N ALA A 96 -3.69 9.24 6.96
CA ALA A 96 -5.07 8.86 6.65
C ALA A 96 -5.18 8.15 5.30
N THR A 97 -4.46 8.65 4.28
CA THR A 97 -4.44 8.02 2.95
C THR A 97 -3.82 6.62 3.00
N ASN A 98 -2.75 6.42 3.77
CA ASN A 98 -2.12 5.11 3.92
C ASN A 98 -3.10 4.08 4.53
N VAL A 99 -3.80 4.46 5.62
CA VAL A 99 -4.83 3.60 6.23
C VAL A 99 -5.93 3.25 5.23
N VAL A 100 -6.40 4.22 4.44
CA VAL A 100 -7.43 4.00 3.41
C VAL A 100 -6.93 3.06 2.32
N VAL A 101 -5.72 3.28 1.79
CA VAL A 101 -5.13 2.45 0.73
C VAL A 101 -4.89 1.02 1.22
N ALA A 102 -4.34 0.85 2.44
CA ALA A 102 -4.15 -0.46 3.04
C ALA A 102 -5.47 -1.21 3.20
N ALA A 103 -6.52 -0.54 3.69
CA ALA A 103 -7.83 -1.14 3.84
C ALA A 103 -8.44 -1.58 2.49
N MET A 104 -8.32 -0.72 1.47
CA MET A 104 -8.79 -1.00 0.11
C MET A 104 -8.05 -2.17 -0.53
N LEU A 105 -6.72 -2.23 -0.39
CA LEU A 105 -5.91 -3.36 -0.85
C LEU A 105 -6.32 -4.65 -0.15
N GLY A 106 -6.56 -4.61 1.17
CA GLY A 106 -7.09 -5.73 1.93
C GLY A 106 -8.43 -6.24 1.39
N ILE A 107 -9.37 -5.35 1.10
CA ILE A 107 -10.67 -5.71 0.49
C ILE A 107 -10.47 -6.38 -0.87
N VAL A 108 -9.60 -5.83 -1.73
CA VAL A 108 -9.28 -6.41 -3.03
C VAL A 108 -8.66 -7.81 -2.88
N MET A 109 -7.74 -7.99 -1.93
CA MET A 109 -7.13 -9.29 -1.64
C MET A 109 -8.16 -10.31 -1.16
N ILE A 110 -9.05 -9.95 -0.22
CA ILE A 110 -10.11 -10.84 0.28
C ILE A 110 -11.03 -11.26 -0.86
N ALA A 111 -11.44 -10.32 -1.71
CA ALA A 111 -12.32 -10.61 -2.83
C ALA A 111 -11.65 -11.55 -3.85
N ARG A 112 -10.36 -11.38 -4.13
CA ARG A 112 -9.57 -12.29 -4.99
C ARG A 112 -9.45 -13.68 -4.37
N LEU A 113 -9.10 -13.77 -3.09
CA LEU A 113 -9.03 -15.04 -2.36
C LEU A 113 -10.38 -15.75 -2.31
N HIS A 114 -11.47 -15.02 -2.10
CA HIS A 114 -12.81 -15.58 -2.11
C HIS A 114 -13.17 -16.19 -3.48
N ALA A 115 -12.82 -15.51 -4.58
CA ALA A 115 -12.99 -16.05 -5.93
C ALA A 115 -12.14 -17.31 -6.15
N MET A 116 -10.89 -17.34 -5.68
CA MET A 116 -10.02 -18.52 -5.76
C MET A 116 -10.55 -19.72 -4.96
N TYR A 117 -11.20 -19.48 -3.82
CA TYR A 117 -11.81 -20.51 -2.96
C TYR A 117 -13.22 -20.94 -3.42
N GLN A 118 -13.57 -20.72 -4.69
CA GLN A 118 -14.87 -21.09 -5.28
C GLN A 118 -16.08 -20.50 -4.54
N GLY A 119 -15.93 -19.35 -3.88
CA GLY A 119 -17.03 -18.69 -3.16
C GLY A 119 -17.42 -19.33 -1.83
N SER A 120 -16.52 -20.08 -1.18
CA SER A 120 -16.79 -20.65 0.14
C SER A 120 -17.02 -19.56 1.19
N ARG A 121 -18.24 -19.51 1.74
CA ARG A 121 -18.64 -18.52 2.76
C ARG A 121 -17.85 -18.66 4.06
N ALA A 122 -17.45 -19.87 4.44
CA ALA A 122 -16.65 -20.11 5.63
C ALA A 122 -15.26 -19.47 5.53
N MET A 123 -14.62 -19.57 4.35
CA MET A 123 -13.32 -18.94 4.10
C MET A 123 -13.42 -17.42 4.08
N LEU A 124 -14.51 -16.87 3.49
CA LEU A 124 -14.74 -15.42 3.51
C LEU A 124 -14.91 -14.89 4.93
N ILE A 125 -15.70 -15.59 5.77
CA ILE A 125 -15.88 -15.21 7.18
C ILE A 125 -14.53 -15.24 7.91
N PHE A 126 -13.72 -16.28 7.71
CA PHE A 126 -12.38 -16.37 8.30
C PHE A 126 -11.47 -15.20 7.88
N LEU A 127 -11.42 -14.87 6.58
CA LEU A 127 -10.61 -13.77 6.05
C LEU A 127 -11.07 -12.41 6.57
N VAL A 128 -12.39 -12.16 6.61
CA VAL A 128 -12.94 -10.89 7.11
C VAL A 128 -12.66 -10.71 8.60
N ILE A 129 -12.84 -11.77 9.41
CA ILE A 129 -12.54 -11.71 10.86
C ILE A 129 -11.06 -11.38 11.08
N MET A 130 -10.16 -12.08 10.39
CA MET A 130 -8.71 -11.85 10.51
C MET A 130 -8.33 -10.43 10.06
N PHE A 131 -8.88 -9.96 8.95
CA PHE A 131 -8.63 -8.62 8.42
C PHE A 131 -9.07 -7.53 9.40
N LEU A 132 -10.28 -7.65 9.96
CA LEU A 132 -10.81 -6.70 10.95
C LEU A 132 -10.01 -6.75 12.25
N ALA A 133 -9.61 -7.94 12.71
CA ALA A 133 -8.80 -8.10 13.92
C ALA A 133 -7.44 -7.40 13.83
N ILE A 134 -6.88 -7.28 12.62
CA ILE A 134 -5.60 -6.59 12.38
C ILE A 134 -5.80 -5.08 12.14
N ASN A 135 -6.79 -4.70 11.31
CA ASN A 135 -6.97 -3.32 10.88
C ASN A 135 -7.61 -2.42 11.95
N ILE A 136 -8.50 -2.95 12.80
CA ILE A 136 -9.15 -2.15 13.85
C ILE A 136 -8.11 -1.60 14.85
N PRO A 137 -7.23 -2.43 15.45
CA PRO A 137 -6.17 -1.92 16.32
C PRO A 137 -5.24 -0.93 15.62
N CYS A 138 -4.88 -1.18 14.36
CA CYS A 138 -4.06 -0.27 13.56
C CYS A 138 -4.72 1.10 13.39
N GLY A 139 -6.03 1.13 13.11
CA GLY A 139 -6.79 2.39 12.99
C GLY A 139 -6.87 3.16 14.30
N VAL A 140 -6.99 2.47 15.44
CA VAL A 140 -6.98 3.11 16.77
C VAL A 140 -5.63 3.71 17.08
N ILE A 141 -4.53 2.98 16.83
CA ILE A 141 -3.16 3.49 17.02
C ILE A 141 -2.93 4.73 16.17
N ALA A 142 -3.29 4.68 14.88
CA ALA A 142 -3.17 5.83 13.99
C ALA A 142 -3.99 7.04 14.49
N ALA A 143 -5.19 6.82 15.05
CA ALA A 143 -6.02 7.89 15.60
C ALA A 143 -5.43 8.53 16.86
N ILE A 144 -4.74 7.75 17.70
CA ILE A 144 -4.03 8.25 18.88
C ILE A 144 -2.83 9.09 18.43
N GLU A 145 -2.02 8.57 17.50
CA GLU A 145 -0.91 9.31 16.89
C GLU A 145 -1.37 10.63 16.27
N LEU A 146 -2.59 10.67 15.71
CA LEU A 146 -3.13 11.89 15.12
C LEU A 146 -3.43 13.00 16.16
N ASN A 147 -3.76 12.64 17.40
CA ASN A 147 -4.12 13.61 18.44
C ASN A 147 -2.92 14.12 19.24
N ASP A 148 -1.89 13.29 19.44
CA ASP A 148 -0.78 13.60 20.36
C ASP A 148 0.45 14.21 19.66
N THR A 149 0.51 14.24 18.33
CA THR A 149 1.67 14.81 17.61
C THR A 149 1.66 16.35 17.60
N VAL A 150 2.63 16.95 18.30
CA VAL A 150 3.02 18.36 18.12
C VAL A 150 4.20 18.42 17.15
N LEU A 151 4.10 19.25 16.12
CA LEU A 151 5.11 19.41 15.08
C LEU A 151 6.12 20.50 15.47
N GLU A 152 7.43 20.22 15.33
CA GLU A 152 8.49 21.23 15.48
C GLU A 152 9.39 21.30 14.24
N GLU A 153 9.67 22.51 13.74
CA GLU A 153 10.63 22.73 12.65
C GLU A 153 12.08 22.48 13.11
N LEU A 154 12.78 21.58 12.41
CA LEU A 154 14.18 21.22 12.68
C LEU A 154 15.08 21.49 11.47
N ILE A 155 16.16 22.24 11.67
CA ILE A 155 17.17 22.46 10.64
C ILE A 155 18.26 21.38 10.80
N LEU A 156 18.30 20.43 9.86
CA LEU A 156 19.29 19.35 9.83
C LEU A 156 20.26 19.57 8.66
N SER A 157 21.53 19.81 8.95
CA SER A 157 22.60 20.04 7.96
C SER A 157 22.28 21.10 6.89
N GLY A 158 21.58 22.19 7.26
CA GLY A 158 21.23 23.27 6.34
C GLY A 158 20.03 22.97 5.42
N THR A 159 19.37 21.83 5.58
CA THR A 159 18.08 21.53 4.94
C THR A 159 16.95 21.76 5.94
N TYR A 160 15.89 22.45 5.50
CA TYR A 160 14.68 22.64 6.29
C TYR A 160 13.91 21.32 6.30
N LYS A 161 13.76 20.70 7.47
CA LYS A 161 12.97 19.48 7.63
C LYS A 161 12.05 19.61 8.84
N CYS A 162 10.85 19.07 8.71
CA CYS A 162 9.95 18.97 9.84
C CYS A 162 10.18 17.62 10.52
N TYR A 163 10.60 17.64 11.78
CA TYR A 163 10.82 16.43 12.56
C TYR A 163 9.83 16.40 13.73
N TYR A 164 9.28 15.22 14.00
CA TYR A 164 8.30 15.01 15.05
C TYR A 164 9.06 14.54 16.29
N VAL A 165 8.97 15.30 17.38
CA VAL A 165 9.44 14.84 18.68
C VAL A 165 8.33 13.95 19.27
N TYR A 166 8.46 12.64 19.06
CA TYR A 166 7.60 11.66 19.75
C TYR A 166 8.07 11.50 21.20
N GLU A 167 7.13 11.39 22.15
CA GLU A 167 7.46 10.80 23.45
C GLU A 167 7.93 9.34 23.23
N VAL A 168 8.96 8.94 23.96
CA VAL A 168 9.79 7.75 23.69
C VAL A 168 9.00 6.43 23.66
N ASP A 169 7.80 6.37 24.25
CA ASP A 169 6.92 5.18 24.21
C ASP A 169 6.06 5.07 22.93
N GLU A 170 5.79 6.17 22.22
CA GLU A 170 4.95 6.17 21.00
C GLU A 170 5.72 5.75 19.74
N GLN A 171 7.06 5.83 19.78
CA GLN A 171 7.94 5.54 18.66
C GLN A 171 7.93 4.06 18.24
N LEU A 172 7.52 3.16 19.14
CA LEU A 172 7.41 1.72 18.88
C LEU A 172 6.06 1.31 18.26
N LEU A 173 5.02 2.13 18.41
CA LEU A 173 3.69 1.84 17.89
C LEU A 173 3.64 1.94 16.36
N PHE A 174 4.33 2.93 15.79
CA PHE A 174 4.38 3.13 14.34
C PHE A 174 4.98 1.91 13.60
N PRO A 175 6.18 1.40 13.93
CA PRO A 175 6.70 0.16 13.32
C PRO A 175 5.76 -1.03 13.51
N MET A 176 5.08 -1.13 14.66
CA MET A 176 4.20 -2.26 14.98
C MET A 176 2.99 -2.34 14.04
N VAL A 177 2.40 -1.20 13.67
CA VAL A 177 1.30 -1.13 12.69
C VAL A 177 1.74 -1.65 11.33
N TRP A 178 2.92 -1.23 10.86
CA TRP A 178 3.46 -1.69 9.58
C TRP A 178 3.76 -3.19 9.60
N MET A 179 4.33 -3.69 10.68
CA MET A 179 4.59 -5.13 10.84
C MET A 179 3.30 -5.94 10.80
N LEU A 180 2.25 -5.51 11.51
CA LEU A 180 0.96 -6.20 11.50
C LEU A 180 0.33 -6.24 10.10
N ASN A 181 0.39 -5.15 9.34
CA ASN A 181 -0.11 -5.13 7.96
C ASN A 181 0.71 -6.05 7.04
N THR A 182 2.05 -6.07 7.16
CA THR A 182 2.88 -6.99 6.37
C THR A 182 2.59 -8.46 6.70
N VAL A 183 2.32 -8.79 7.97
CA VAL A 183 1.90 -10.15 8.37
C VAL A 183 0.61 -10.55 7.67
N TRP A 184 -0.38 -9.65 7.63
CA TRP A 184 -1.62 -9.88 6.89
C TRP A 184 -1.37 -10.16 5.40
N GLU A 185 -0.54 -9.34 4.75
CA GLU A 185 -0.20 -9.51 3.33
C GLU A 185 0.51 -10.84 3.06
N VAL A 186 1.47 -11.22 3.90
CA VAL A 186 2.19 -12.50 3.80
C VAL A 186 1.23 -13.67 3.98
N LEU A 187 0.29 -13.60 4.93
CA LEU A 187 -0.72 -14.64 5.13
C LEU A 187 -1.63 -14.77 3.89
N ALA A 188 -2.11 -13.66 3.35
CA ALA A 188 -2.93 -13.64 2.14
C ALA A 188 -2.16 -14.22 0.93
N LEU A 189 -0.88 -13.85 0.78
CA LEU A 189 -0.01 -14.40 -0.26
C LEU A 189 0.18 -15.91 -0.10
N CYS A 190 0.50 -16.38 1.11
CA CYS A 190 0.65 -17.81 1.40
C CYS A 190 -0.61 -18.62 1.06
N LEU A 191 -1.80 -18.10 1.42
CA LEU A 191 -3.08 -18.73 1.09
C LEU A 191 -3.33 -18.76 -0.42
N SER A 192 -3.02 -17.68 -1.13
CA SER A 192 -3.16 -17.61 -2.59
C SER A 192 -2.26 -18.64 -3.29
N VAL A 193 -0.99 -18.74 -2.87
CA VAL A 193 -0.02 -19.71 -3.40
C VAL A 193 -0.47 -21.13 -3.05
N TRP A 194 -0.95 -21.36 -1.83
CA TRP A 194 -1.42 -22.68 -1.42
C TRP A 194 -2.56 -23.20 -2.29
N VAL A 195 -3.56 -22.35 -2.59
CA VAL A 195 -4.66 -22.72 -3.49
C VAL A 195 -4.15 -22.95 -4.91
N ALA A 196 -3.28 -22.09 -5.43
CA ALA A 196 -2.70 -22.26 -6.76
C ALA A 196 -1.96 -23.61 -6.87
N VAL A 197 -1.16 -23.96 -5.86
CA VAL A 197 -0.42 -25.23 -5.80
C VAL A 197 -1.35 -26.43 -5.59
N LYS A 198 -2.41 -26.30 -4.79
CA LYS A 198 -3.42 -27.36 -4.60
C LYS A 198 -4.15 -27.63 -5.90
N HIS A 199 -4.65 -26.60 -6.58
CA HIS A 199 -5.34 -26.72 -7.86
C HIS A 199 -4.44 -27.36 -8.91
N PHE A 200 -3.16 -26.98 -8.97
CA PHE A 200 -2.19 -27.59 -9.86
C PHE A 200 -1.94 -29.07 -9.53
N ARG A 201 -1.81 -29.43 -8.24
CA ARG A 201 -1.65 -30.83 -7.82
C ARG A 201 -2.87 -31.68 -8.17
N ASP A 202 -4.07 -31.15 -8.00
CA ASP A 202 -5.31 -31.85 -8.32
C ASP A 202 -5.44 -32.04 -9.85
N LEU A 203 -5.14 -31.02 -10.66
CA LEU A 203 -5.08 -31.13 -12.12
C LEU A 203 -4.04 -32.17 -12.58
N ARG A 204 -2.86 -32.20 -11.95
CA ARG A 204 -1.81 -33.18 -12.28
C ARG A 204 -2.19 -34.62 -11.91
N ARG A 205 -3.04 -34.81 -10.90
CA ARG A 205 -3.59 -36.12 -10.51
C ARG A 205 -4.66 -36.64 -11.48
N LEU A 206 -5.36 -35.76 -12.20
CA LEU A 206 -6.38 -36.12 -13.20
C LEU A 206 -5.79 -36.65 -14.53
N GLY A 207 -4.47 -36.72 -14.67
CA GLY A 207 -3.78 -37.37 -15.79
C GLY A 207 -3.57 -36.45 -17.01
N PRO A 208 -2.52 -36.69 -17.82
CA PRO A 208 -2.12 -35.83 -18.93
C PRO A 208 -2.96 -36.12 -20.18
N SER A 209 -4.22 -35.70 -20.22
CA SER A 209 -5.02 -35.76 -21.45
C SER A 209 -5.01 -34.43 -22.24
N THR A 210 -4.42 -33.37 -21.70
CA THR A 210 -4.12 -32.16 -22.46
C THR A 210 -2.87 -31.52 -21.86
N GLY A 211 -1.79 -31.44 -22.63
CA GLY A 211 -0.54 -30.82 -22.21
C GLY A 211 -0.78 -29.35 -21.88
N LEU A 212 -1.02 -29.06 -20.61
CA LEU A 212 -1.29 -27.72 -20.13
C LEU A 212 0.06 -27.04 -19.86
N THR A 213 0.51 -26.26 -20.83
CA THR A 213 1.73 -25.44 -20.71
C THR A 213 1.54 -24.36 -19.64
N ILE A 214 2.64 -23.90 -19.03
CA ILE A 214 2.63 -22.77 -18.06
C ILE A 214 1.85 -21.55 -18.58
N GLY A 215 1.81 -21.35 -19.91
CA GLY A 215 1.02 -20.33 -20.58
C GLY A 215 -0.49 -20.45 -20.36
N ASP A 216 -1.05 -21.65 -20.25
CA ASP A 216 -2.47 -21.87 -20.00
C ASP A 216 -2.86 -21.57 -18.55
N CYS A 217 -1.93 -21.75 -17.59
CA CYS A 217 -2.10 -21.34 -16.20
C CYS A 217 -2.17 -19.81 -16.09
N PHE A 218 -1.24 -19.10 -16.74
CA PHE A 218 -1.32 -17.66 -16.87
C PHE A 218 -2.59 -17.24 -17.60
N ARG A 219 -3.02 -17.98 -18.63
CA ARG A 219 -4.26 -17.70 -19.36
C ARG A 219 -5.50 -17.85 -18.50
N VAL A 220 -5.54 -18.83 -17.59
CA VAL A 220 -6.66 -19.00 -16.63
C VAL A 220 -6.60 -17.97 -15.51
N LEU A 221 -5.42 -17.60 -15.00
CA LEU A 221 -5.26 -16.47 -14.07
C LEU A 221 -5.68 -15.15 -14.73
N ILE A 222 -5.25 -14.91 -15.96
CA ILE A 222 -5.63 -13.75 -16.76
C ILE A 222 -7.12 -13.79 -17.10
N GLN A 223 -7.69 -14.93 -17.48
CA GLN A 223 -9.14 -15.06 -17.72
C GLN A 223 -9.95 -14.88 -16.46
N SER A 224 -9.49 -15.32 -15.30
CA SER A 224 -10.18 -15.06 -14.03
C SER A 224 -10.07 -13.60 -13.62
N HIS A 225 -8.96 -12.92 -13.93
CA HIS A 225 -8.84 -11.47 -13.82
C HIS A 225 -9.69 -10.70 -14.86
N ILE A 226 -9.84 -11.19 -16.10
CA ILE A 226 -10.63 -10.55 -17.17
C ILE A 226 -12.13 -10.80 -16.98
N LEU A 227 -12.55 -12.01 -16.58
CA LEU A 227 -13.94 -12.34 -16.22
C LEU A 227 -14.40 -11.55 -14.99
N TYR A 228 -13.46 -11.07 -14.17
CA TYR A 228 -13.71 -10.15 -13.07
C TYR A 228 -14.09 -8.73 -13.52
N PHE A 229 -13.60 -8.28 -14.67
CA PHE A 229 -13.94 -6.99 -15.30
C PHE A 229 -15.17 -7.08 -16.22
N ALA A 230 -15.57 -8.28 -16.64
CA ALA A 230 -16.63 -8.49 -17.63
C ALA A 230 -18.03 -8.77 -17.03
N ARG A 231 -18.17 -8.83 -15.70
CA ARG A 231 -19.47 -9.07 -15.04
C ARG A 231 -19.97 -7.86 -14.27
#